data_AF-A0A923N4U9-F1
#
_entry.id   AF-A0A923N4U9-F1
#
_cell.length_a   1.000
_cell.length_b   1.000
_cell.length_c   1.000
_cell.angle_alpha   90.00
_cell.angle_beta   90.00
_cell.angle_gamma   90.00
#
_symmetry.space_group_name_H-M   'P 1'
#
loop_
_entity.id
_entity.type
_entity.pdbx_description
1 polymer ?
#
loop_
_entity_poly.entity_id
_entity_poly.type
_entity_poly.pdbx_seq_one_letter_code
_entity_poly.pdbx_strand_id
1 'polypeptide(L)'
;MKNISVRVIIGIIFSAIGLASLFITKQTLMAAIWLSFGNGLILSDLRLTGVDEKGNVFVKPIPKARMITALLLIVFAVALLLFQIFLDFQQPSLQE
;
A
#
# COMPACT_ATOMS: atom_id res chain seq x y z
N MET A 1 -7.54 -14.29 18.31
CA MET A 1 -7.57 -13.67 16.97
C MET A 1 -6.41 -12.68 16.89
N LYS A 2 -5.60 -12.74 15.84
CA LYS A 2 -4.33 -11.98 15.70
C LYS A 2 -4.64 -10.48 15.72
N ASN A 3 -3.95 -9.69 16.55
CA ASN A 3 -4.07 -8.22 16.57
C ASN A 3 -3.50 -7.64 15.27
N ILE A 4 -4.29 -7.67 14.20
CA ILE A 4 -3.97 -7.01 12.94
C ILE A 4 -4.18 -5.51 13.17
N SER A 5 -3.14 -4.71 12.90
CA SER A 5 -3.25 -3.26 12.98
C SER A 5 -4.24 -2.72 11.97
N VAL A 6 -4.98 -1.68 12.34
CA VAL A 6 -5.88 -0.92 11.45
C VAL A 6 -5.14 -0.49 10.18
N ARG A 7 -3.85 -0.16 10.26
CA ARG A 7 -3.02 0.22 9.10
C ARG A 7 -2.91 -0.91 8.06
N VAL A 8 -2.77 -2.15 8.53
CA VAL A 8 -2.70 -3.34 7.66
C VAL A 8 -4.05 -3.59 7.01
N ILE A 9 -5.15 -3.43 7.75
CA ILE A 9 -6.52 -3.58 7.21
C ILE A 9 -6.77 -2.57 6.09
N ILE A 10 -6.47 -1.28 6.35
CA ILE A 10 -6.57 -0.22 5.35
C ILE A 10 -5.69 -0.56 4.14
N GLY A 11 -4.44 -0.99 4.37
CA GLY A 11 -3.54 -1.36 3.28
C GLY A 11 -4.05 -2.50 2.40
N ILE A 12 -4.72 -3.50 2.98
CA ILE A 12 -5.36 -4.59 2.23
C ILE A 12 -6.50 -4.06 1.37
N ILE A 13 -7.37 -3.21 1.93
CA ILE A 13 -8.50 -2.61 1.20
C ILE A 13 -7.98 -1.78 0.02
N PHE A 14 -6.99 -0.91 0.25
CA PHE A 14 -6.39 -0.08 -0.80
C PHE A 14 -5.72 -0.95 -1.88
N SER A 15 -5.06 -2.04 -1.49
CA SER A 15 -4.46 -2.98 -2.45
C SER A 15 -5.53 -3.68 -3.30
N ALA A 16 -6.67 -4.05 -2.70
CA ALA A 16 -7.79 -4.64 -3.43
C ALA A 16 -8.41 -3.65 -4.41
N ILE A 17 -8.57 -2.38 -4.03
CA ILE A 17 -9.03 -1.30 -4.92
C ILE A 17 -8.05 -1.11 -6.09
N GLY A 18 -6.74 -1.10 -5.82
CA GLY A 18 -5.73 -0.99 -6.87
C GLY A 18 -5.75 -2.17 -7.84
N LEU A 19 -5.95 -3.39 -7.32
CA LEU A 19 -6.11 -4.58 -8.14
C LEU A 19 -7.37 -4.52 -9.01
N ALA A 20 -8.50 -4.13 -8.42
CA ALA A 20 -9.75 -3.91 -9.14
C ALA A 20 -9.59 -2.84 -10.24
N SER A 21 -8.88 -1.75 -9.95
CA SER A 21 -8.58 -0.69 -10.93
C SER A 21 -7.73 -1.21 -12.09
N LEU A 22 -6.79 -2.12 -11.83
CA LEU A 22 -5.96 -2.71 -12.88
C LEU A 22 -6.76 -3.64 -13.80
N PHE A 23 -7.59 -4.52 -13.22
CA PHE A 23 -8.27 -5.57 -13.98
C PHE A 23 -9.62 -5.15 -14.55
N ILE A 24 -10.36 -4.27 -13.87
CA ILE A 24 -11.72 -3.87 -14.25
C ILE A 24 -11.68 -2.60 -15.09
N THR A 25 -11.15 -1.50 -14.54
CA THR A 25 -11.14 -0.20 -15.22
C THR A 25 -9.94 -0.02 -16.14
N LYS A 26 -8.95 -0.92 -16.08
CA LYS A 26 -7.68 -0.87 -16.83
C LYS A 26 -6.92 0.45 -16.62
N GLN A 27 -7.13 1.11 -15.48
CA GLN A 27 -6.48 2.37 -15.15
C GLN A 27 -5.15 2.08 -14.47
N THR A 28 -4.09 1.92 -15.27
CA THR A 28 -2.76 1.54 -14.79
C THR A 28 -2.19 2.54 -13.77
N LEU A 29 -2.35 3.84 -14.00
CA LEU A 29 -1.84 4.88 -13.10
C LEU A 29 -2.55 4.85 -11.74
N MET A 30 -3.88 4.79 -11.75
CA MET A 30 -4.69 4.67 -10.53
C MET A 30 -4.33 3.37 -9.78
N ALA A 31 -4.26 2.23 -10.49
CA ALA A 31 -3.84 0.97 -9.90
C ALA A 31 -2.46 1.06 -9.24
N ALA A 32 -1.48 1.67 -9.90
CA ALA A 32 -0.13 1.83 -9.37
C ALA A 32 -0.10 2.66 -8.08
N ILE A 33 -0.91 3.72 -7.99
CA ILE A 33 -1.04 4.55 -6.77
C ILE A 33 -1.61 3.71 -5.62
N TRP A 34 -2.77 3.08 -5.84
CA TRP A 34 -3.47 2.31 -4.80
C TRP A 34 -2.66 1.09 -4.34
N LEU A 35 -2.02 0.37 -5.25
CA LEU A 35 -1.15 -0.77 -4.93
C LEU A 35 0.11 -0.33 -4.19
N SER A 36 0.75 0.78 -4.59
CA SER A 36 1.94 1.28 -3.90
C SER A 36 1.59 1.72 -2.48
N PHE A 37 0.54 2.52 -2.30
CA PHE A 37 0.10 2.98 -0.99
C PHE A 37 -0.34 1.81 -0.09
N GLY A 38 -1.17 0.91 -0.60
CA GLY A 38 -1.68 -0.25 0.13
C GLY A 38 -0.57 -1.15 0.65
N ASN A 39 0.40 -1.49 -0.21
CA ASN A 39 1.56 -2.29 0.19
C ASN A 39 2.48 -1.54 1.15
N GLY A 40 2.64 -0.22 0.99
CA GLY A 40 3.38 0.62 1.94
C GLY A 40 2.81 0.54 3.35
N LEU A 41 1.48 0.65 3.49
CA LEU A 41 0.80 0.53 4.78
C LEU A 41 0.94 -0.87 5.40
N ILE A 42 0.77 -1.93 4.60
CA ILE A 42 0.93 -3.32 5.08
C ILE A 42 2.35 -3.52 5.62
N LEU A 43 3.38 -3.17 4.84
CA LEU A 43 4.77 -3.40 5.20
C LEU A 43 5.22 -2.60 6.44
N SER A 44 4.60 -1.45 6.69
CA SER A 44 4.91 -0.58 7.83
C SER A 44 4.57 -1.20 9.20
N ASP A 45 3.54 -2.05 9.27
CA ASP A 45 2.99 -2.49 10.56
C ASP A 45 2.63 -3.99 10.63
N LEU A 46 2.89 -4.75 9.55
CA LEU A 46 2.69 -6.21 9.56
C LEU A 46 3.72 -6.90 10.47
N ARG A 47 3.34 -7.13 11.72
CA ARG A 47 4.18 -7.83 12.70
C ARG A 47 4.09 -9.35 12.52
N LEU A 48 5.24 -9.99 12.34
CA LEU A 48 5.33 -11.44 12.25
C LEU A 48 5.56 -12.02 13.65
N THR A 49 4.91 -13.12 13.96
CA THR A 49 5.09 -13.85 15.21
C THR A 49 6.03 -15.04 15.00
N GLY A 50 6.88 -15.34 15.97
CA GLY A 50 7.71 -16.54 16.03
C GLY A 50 7.39 -17.36 17.27
N VAL A 51 7.88 -18.60 17.32
CA VAL A 51 7.84 -19.47 18.50
C VAL A 51 9.29 -19.68 18.94
N ASP A 52 9.59 -19.49 20.22
CA ASP A 52 10.91 -19.77 20.77
C ASP A 52 11.11 -21.27 21.07
N GLU A 53 12.33 -21.66 21.46
CA GLU A 53 12.67 -23.06 21.83
C GLU A 53 11.88 -23.58 23.05
N LYS A 54 11.22 -22.68 23.80
CA LYS A 54 10.40 -22.97 24.98
C LYS A 54 8.90 -23.00 24.66
N GLY A 55 8.52 -22.82 23.39
CA GLY A 55 7.13 -22.83 22.93
C GLY A 55 6.38 -21.50 23.11
N ASN A 56 7.04 -20.41 23.51
CA ASN A 56 6.40 -19.11 23.68
C ASN A 56 6.29 -18.35 22.36
N VAL A 57 5.15 -17.71 22.13
CA VAL A 57 4.91 -16.86 20.95
C VAL A 57 5.47 -15.47 21.21
N PHE A 58 6.43 -15.03 20.40
CA PHE A 58 7.00 -13.68 20.47
C PHE A 58 6.78 -12.91 19.17
N VAL A 59 6.77 -11.58 19.25
CA VAL A 59 6.66 -10.71 18.09
C VAL A 59 8.07 -10.44 17.54
N LYS A 60 8.32 -10.81 16.29
CA LYS A 60 9.59 -10.52 15.63
C LYS A 60 9.72 -9.01 15.39
N PRO A 61 10.91 -8.42 15.62
CA PRO A 61 11.16 -7.02 15.28
C PRO A 61 10.96 -6.81 13.78
N ILE A 62 10.47 -5.62 13.41
CA ILE A 62 10.27 -5.25 12.02
C ILE A 62 11.65 -5.00 11.38
N PRO A 63 12.03 -5.70 10.29
CA PRO A 63 13.30 -5.46 9.62
C PRO A 63 13.40 -4.03 9.06
N LYS A 64 14.56 -3.38 9.20
CA LYS A 64 14.79 -2.01 8.69
C LYS A 64 14.52 -1.90 7.19
N ALA A 65 14.96 -2.90 6.41
CA ALA A 65 14.71 -2.95 4.97
C ALA A 65 13.21 -2.85 4.64
N ARG A 66 12.36 -3.55 5.40
CA ARG A 66 10.90 -3.52 5.21
C ARG A 66 10.31 -2.14 5.49
N MET A 67 10.79 -1.44 6.52
CA MET A 67 10.37 -0.07 6.83
C MET A 67 10.78 0.91 5.73
N ILE A 68 11.99 0.77 5.19
CA ILE A 68 12.47 1.62 4.09
C ILE A 68 11.63 1.38 2.84
N THR A 69 11.36 0.11 2.48
CA THR A 69 10.48 -0.22 1.36
C THR A 69 9.07 0.32 1.56
N ALA A 70 8.51 0.18 2.77
CA ALA A 70 7.21 0.74 3.11
C ALA A 70 7.16 2.25 2.87
N LEU A 71 8.18 2.98 3.35
CA LEU A 71 8.30 4.42 3.17
C LEU A 71 8.43 4.80 1.69
N LEU A 72 9.30 4.12 0.95
CA LEU A 72 9.50 4.36 -0.48
C LEU A 72 8.19 4.20 -1.27
N LEU A 73 7.42 3.14 -0.98
CA LEU A 73 6.15 2.90 -1.63
C LEU A 73 5.13 4.00 -1.35
N ILE A 74 5.07 4.51 -0.12
CA ILE A 74 4.17 5.62 0.24
C ILE A 74 4.60 6.91 -0.47
N VAL A 75 5.89 7.24 -0.46
CA VAL A 75 6.40 8.44 -1.15
C VAL A 75 6.15 8.33 -2.66
N PHE A 76 6.36 7.15 -3.24
CA PHE A 76 6.10 6.91 -4.66
C PHE A 76 4.62 7.04 -5.00
N ALA A 77 3.72 6.52 -4.16
CA ALA A 77 2.28 6.69 -4.36
C ALA A 77 1.86 8.17 -4.34
N VAL A 78 2.44 8.98 -3.44
CA VAL A 78 2.21 10.43 -3.40
C VAL A 78 2.73 11.11 -4.67
N ALA A 79 3.93 10.74 -5.14
CA ALA A 79 4.48 11.28 -6.38
C ALA A 79 3.61 10.95 -7.59
N LEU A 80 3.13 9.70 -7.69
CA LEU A 80 2.21 9.28 -8.76
C LEU A 80 0.85 9.99 -8.67
N LEU A 81 0.34 10.25 -7.47
CA LEU A 81 -0.89 11.01 -7.29
C LEU A 81 -0.74 12.46 -7.79
N LEU A 82 0.37 13.12 -7.46
CA LEU A 82 0.67 14.45 -7.98
C LEU A 82 0.80 14.44 -9.51
N PHE A 83 1.42 13.39 -10.06
CA PHE A 83 1.51 13.21 -11.50
C PHE A 83 0.13 13.00 -12.14
N GLN A 84 -0.76 12.21 -11.53
CA GLN A 84 -2.13 12.04 -11.99
C GLN A 84 -2.88 13.38 -12.01
N ILE A 85 -2.83 14.14 -10.91
CA ILE A 85 -3.45 15.46 -10.82
C ILE A 85 -2.93 16.39 -11.93
N PHE A 86 -1.62 16.37 -12.18
CA PHE A 86 -1.03 17.15 -13.26
C PHE A 86 -1.57 16.74 -14.65
N LEU A 87 -1.72 15.45 -14.92
CA LEU A 87 -2.33 14.97 -16.16
C LEU A 87 -3.80 15.39 -16.28
N ASP A 88 -4.55 15.33 -15.18
CA ASP A 88 -5.96 15.74 -15.13
C ASP A 88 -6.12 17.23 -15.47
N PHE A 89 -5.17 18.09 -15.04
CA PHE A 89 -5.13 19.50 -15.44
C PHE A 89 -4.77 19.73 -16.92
N GLN A 90 -4.03 18.81 -17.53
CA GLN A 90 -3.65 18.91 -18.94
C GLN A 90 -4.74 18.44 -19.89
N GLN A 91 -5.73 17.67 -19.42
CA GLN A 91 -6.89 17.30 -20.21
C GLN A 91 -7.89 18.45 -20.17
N PRO A 92 -8.02 19.26 -21.25
CA PRO A 92 -9.07 20.27 -21.31
C PRO A 92 -10.39 19.52 -21.27
N SER A 93 -11.32 19.96 -20.43
CA SER A 93 -12.72 19.54 -20.48
C SER A 93 -13.34 20.01 -21.81
N LEU A 94 -13.06 19.30 -22.90
CA LEU A 94 -13.78 19.42 -24.16
C LEU A 94 -14.72 18.23 -24.26
N GLN A 95 -15.94 18.45 -23.76
CA GLN A 95 -17.24 17.97 -24.27
C GLN A 95 -18.25 17.91 -23.12
N GLU A 96 -18.84 19.05 -22.79
CA GLU A 96 -20.32 19.22 -22.73
C GLU A 96 -20.67 20.57 -23.35
#